data_AF-D1PEQ7-F1
#
_entry.id   AF-D1PEQ7-F1
#
_cell.length_a   1.000
_cell.length_b   1.000
_cell.length_c   1.000
_cell.angle_alpha   90.00
_cell.angle_beta   90.00
_cell.angle_gamma   90.00
#
_symmetry.space_group_name_H-M   'P 1'
#
loop_
_entity.id
_entity.type
_entity.pdbx_description
1 polymer ?
#
loop_
_entity_poly.entity_id
_entity_poly.type
_entity_poly.pdbx_seq_one_letter_code
_entity_poly.pdbx_strand_id
1 'polypeptide(L)' 'MQQEIATPVDLKVLMNHIYEYKKGVRRLVLYTFNKKYESFAITRLERQNIDYIIQPVGNDRLNLFFGK' A
#
# COMPACT_ATOMS: atom_id res chain seq x y z
N MET A 1 -15.34 -10.87 -23.42
CA MET A 1 -15.15 -11.30 -22.02
C MET A 1 -14.16 -10.37 -21.36
N GLN A 2 -14.63 -9.43 -20.54
CA GLN A 2 -13.74 -8.69 -19.64
C GLN A 2 -13.22 -9.70 -18.61
N GLN A 3 -11.94 -10.01 -18.66
CA GLN A 3 -11.29 -10.78 -17.61
C GLN A 3 -11.31 -9.92 -16.35
N GLU A 4 -12.10 -10.32 -15.35
CA GLU A 4 -11.92 -9.84 -13.99
C GLU A 4 -10.50 -10.22 -13.56
N ILE A 5 -9.58 -9.27 -13.63
CA ILE A 5 -8.26 -9.43 -13.03
C ILE A 5 -8.51 -9.47 -11.53
N ALA A 6 -8.63 -10.69 -10.98
CA ALA A 6 -8.75 -10.92 -9.55
C ALA A 6 -7.65 -10.13 -8.86
N THR A 7 -8.04 -9.08 -8.14
CA THR A 7 -7.08 -8.17 -7.52
C THR A 7 -6.26 -8.98 -6.52
N PRO A 8 -4.91 -9.03 -6.64
CA PRO A 8 -4.07 -9.80 -5.74
C PRO A 8 -4.40 -9.49 -4.28
N VAL A 9 -4.38 -10.51 -3.40
CA VAL A 9 -4.75 -10.37 -1.98
C VAL A 9 -3.97 -9.23 -1.31
N ASP A 10 -2.68 -9.12 -1.63
CA ASP A 10 -1.79 -8.03 -1.18
C ASP A 10 -2.38 -6.63 -1.46
N LEU A 11 -2.99 -6.42 -2.63
CA LEU A 11 -3.57 -5.11 -2.96
C LEU A 11 -4.84 -4.83 -2.13
N LYS A 12 -5.61 -5.86 -1.77
CA LYS A 12 -6.77 -5.72 -0.88
C LYS A 12 -6.33 -5.32 0.54
N VAL A 13 -5.24 -5.90 1.03
CA VAL A 13 -4.66 -5.57 2.34
C VAL A 13 -4.21 -4.11 2.38
N LEU A 14 -3.52 -3.62 1.34
CA LEU A 14 -3.15 -2.21 1.23
C LEU A 14 -4.38 -1.28 1.29
N MET A 15 -5.43 -1.60 0.54
CA MET A 15 -6.66 -0.79 0.56
C MET A 15 -7.29 -0.73 1.95
N ASN A 16 -7.30 -1.85 2.68
CA ASN A 16 -7.80 -1.88 4.05
C ASN A 16 -6.97 -0.99 4.99
N HIS A 17 -5.64 -1.03 4.89
CA HIS A 17 -4.79 -0.18 5.72
C HIS A 17 -4.99 1.32 5.45
N ILE A 18 -5.15 1.70 4.17
CA ILE A 18 -5.47 3.08 3.81
C ILE A 18 -6.84 3.48 4.39
N TYR A 19 -7.83 2.60 4.34
CA TYR A 19 -9.15 2.84 4.91
C TYR A 19 -9.08 3.04 6.43
N GLU A 20 -8.38 2.16 7.15
CA GLU A 20 -8.17 2.26 8.60
C GLU A 20 -7.43 3.54 8.98
N TYR A 21 -6.40 3.93 8.23
CA TYR A 21 -5.69 5.20 8.42
C TYR A 21 -6.63 6.39 8.26
N LYS A 22 -7.42 6.43 7.17
CA LYS A 22 -8.38 7.51 6.92
C LYS A 22 -9.49 7.60 7.97
N LYS A 23 -9.87 6.48 8.58
CA LYS A 23 -10.83 6.45 9.70
C LYS A 23 -10.21 6.82 11.04
N GLY A 24 -8.89 7.06 11.10
CA GLY A 24 -8.18 7.35 12.34
C GLY A 24 -7.99 6.15 13.25
N VAL A 25 -8.20 4.92 12.74
CA VAL A 25 -8.02 3.67 13.51
C VAL A 25 -6.54 3.41 13.76
N ARG A 26 -5.68 3.74 12.79
CA ARG A 26 -4.22 3.65 12.90
C ARG A 26 -3.62 4.98 12.48
N ARG A 27 -2.66 5.50 13.26
CA ARG A 27 -1.95 6.75 12.92
C ARG A 27 -0.74 6.54 12.02
N LEU A 28 -0.10 5.37 12.15
CA LEU A 28 1.05 4.96 11.36
C LEU A 28 0.85 3.51 10.92
N VAL A 29 1.17 3.22 9.66
CA VAL A 29 1.08 1.89 9.07
C VAL A 29 2.45 1.50 8.52
N LEU A 30 2.85 0.25 8.77
CA LEU A 30 3.90 -0.45 8.03
C LEU A 30 3.23 -1.53 7.19
N TYR A 31 3.52 -1.52 5.88
CA TYR A 31 3.05 -2.54 4.97
C TYR A 31 4.20 -3.07 4.11
N THR A 32 4.47 -4.38 4.20
CA THR A 32 5.54 -5.05 3.44
C THR A 32 4.96 -5.79 2.25
N PHE A 33 5.45 -5.52 1.04
CA PHE A 33 4.94 -6.12 -0.19
C PHE A 33 6.03 -6.27 -1.25
N ASN A 34 5.72 -7.02 -2.32
CA ASN A 34 6.68 -7.23 -3.41
C ASN A 34 6.85 -5.97 -4.28
N LYS A 35 8.09 -5.63 -4.62
CA LYS A 35 8.50 -4.46 -5.42
C LYS A 35 7.72 -4.30 -6.74
N LYS A 36 7.25 -5.40 -7.35
CA LYS A 36 6.43 -5.33 -8.57
C LYS A 36 5.12 -4.53 -8.41
N TYR A 37 4.67 -4.30 -7.17
CA TYR A 37 3.47 -3.51 -6.87
C TYR A 37 3.79 -2.08 -6.39
N GLU A 38 5.05 -1.64 -6.44
CA GLU A 38 5.51 -0.35 -5.91
C GLU A 38 4.74 0.83 -6.51
N SER A 39 4.71 0.94 -7.84
CA SER A 39 4.02 2.02 -8.54
C SER A 39 2.53 2.07 -8.20
N PHE A 40 1.88 0.91 -8.03
CA PHE A 40 0.48 0.85 -7.65
C PHE A 40 0.29 1.39 -6.22
N ALA A 41 1.12 0.98 -5.27
CA ALA A 41 1.00 1.39 -3.88
C ALA A 41 1.23 2.91 -3.71
N ILE A 42 2.27 3.43 -4.35
CA ILE A 42 2.61 4.87 -4.36
C ILE A 42 1.45 5.69 -4.96
N THR A 43 0.99 5.34 -6.16
CA THR A 43 -0.07 6.07 -6.86
C THR A 43 -1.34 6.16 -6.00
N ARG A 44 -1.62 5.13 -5.21
CA ARG A 44 -2.80 5.11 -4.32
C ARG A 44 -2.66 6.08 -3.15
N LEU A 45 -1.48 6.19 -2.55
CA LEU A 45 -1.22 7.13 -1.45
C LEU A 45 -1.19 8.58 -1.96
N GLU A 46 -0.52 8.83 -3.08
CA GLU A 46 -0.42 10.16 -3.71
C GLU A 46 -1.79 10.73 -4.11
N ARG A 47 -2.65 9.91 -4.73
CA ARG A 47 -4.05 10.32 -5.05
C ARG A 47 -4.88 10.70 -3.83
N GLN A 48 -4.44 10.30 -2.64
CA GLN A 48 -5.14 10.56 -1.38
C GLN A 48 -4.38 11.57 -0.51
N ASN A 49 -3.27 12.12 -1.01
CA ASN A 49 -2.40 13.05 -0.33
C ASN A 49 -1.92 12.51 1.04
N ILE A 50 -1.49 11.25 1.05
CA ILE A 50 -0.97 10.57 2.25
C ILE A 50 0.55 10.51 2.15
N ASP A 51 1.25 11.13 3.10
CA ASP A 51 2.70 11.08 3.21
C ASP A 51 3.19 9.66 3.48
N TYR A 52 4.35 9.31 2.90
CA TYR A 52 4.89 7.96 2.98
C TYR A 52 6.42 7.91 2.88
N ILE A 53 6.98 6.80 3.36
CA ILE A 53 8.40 6.45 3.25
C ILE A 53 8.50 5.02 2.71
N ILE A 54 9.36 4.81 1.72
CA ILE A 54 9.68 3.47 1.21
C ILE A 54 11.08 3.07 1.64
N GLN A 55 11.20 1.84 2.11
CA GLN A 55 12.48 1.24 2.49
C GLN A 55 12.62 -0.15 1.83
N PRO A 56 13.62 -0.35 0.96
CA PRO A 56 13.96 -1.68 0.46
C PRO A 56 14.41 -2.61 1.59
N VAL A 57 13.91 -3.84 1.61
CA VAL A 57 14.26 -4.85 2.64
C VAL A 57 14.85 -6.14 2.06
N GLY A 58 15.19 -6.13 0.76
CA GLY A 58 15.76 -7.28 0.05
C GLY A 58 14.72 -8.25 -0.50
N ASN A 59 15.16 -9.25 -1.28
CA ASN A 59 14.32 -10.30 -1.89
C ASN A 59 13.07 -9.76 -2.62
N ASP A 60 13.24 -8.69 -3.41
CA ASP A 60 12.16 -8.00 -4.10
C ASP A 60 11.01 -7.53 -3.19
N ARG A 61 11.30 -7.21 -1.92
CA ARG A 61 10.32 -6.67 -0.97
C ARG A 61 10.65 -5.24 -0.58
N LEU A 62 9.60 -4.47 -0.36
CA LEU A 62 9.62 -3.11 0.13
C LEU A 62 8.79 -3.02 1.40
N ASN A 63 9.28 -2.24 2.36
CA ASN A 63 8.47 -1.69 3.42
C ASN A 63 7.93 -0.33 2.98
N LEU A 64 6.63 -0.12 3.12
CA LEU A 64 5.96 1.16 2.93
C LEU A 64 5.39 1.61 4.27
N PHE A 65 5.94 2.70 4.78
CA PHE A 65 5.44 3.40 5.94
C PHE A 65 4.55 4.55 5.46
N PHE A 66 3.38 4.73 6.05
CA PHE A 66 2.56 5.91 5.81
C PHE A 66 1.74 6.28 7.04
N GLY A 67 1.55 7.58 7.25
CA GLY A 67 0.82 8.10 8.40
C GLY A 67 1.41 9.36 9.04
N LYS A 68 0.89 9.75 10.20
CA LYS A 68 1.31 10.90 11.00
C LYS A 68 1.89 10.50 12.35
#